data_AF-A0ABD3LX70-F1
#
_entry.id   AF-A0ABD3LX70-F1
#
_cell.length_a   1.000
_cell.length_b   1.000
_cell.length_c   1.000
_cell.angle_alpha   90.00
_cell.angle_beta   90.00
_cell.angle_gamma   90.00
#
_symmetry.space_group_name_H-M   'P 1'
#
loop_
_entity.id
_entity.type
_entity.pdbx_description
1 polymer ?
#
loop_
_entity_poly.entity_id
_entity_poly.type
_entity_poly.pdbx_seq_one_letter_code
_entity_poly.pdbx_strand_id
1 'polypeptide(L)'
;MPRFSDSWVVDKVMYTYISNNGSASCLCCGANGTSGTIGGGIGHQPFLFSDGSGFEGVVNAMSDLETQDEVDNEIQAANASPWPPELRDRIWCDRLALRFKMKRERKVYRAFFERVLADKYANHHHHHLSNGNAVDNEKNASLSSSSLGEINLQNTVPILHKFCTTELSPVQLHQIFQPLSPSDLVEMIKTKYKIGPAFAVVLSSVEDQVANFKITGYRTDAAAHSNSSSPGRFSTSEEEDCNINNYEEEFEKQISFTKGFYLNIATRVDHQHHHHQQPSPHDNALEQWTVHDKVLLMFLRHMTSLASQSALLSRTVSGNNGHLDNSDEKKDVVRNNRKNPVPSFRSDRRVIRLLIARYWADRLIEKYDEVQNEKKYSIYY
;
A
#
# COMPACT_ATOMS: atom_id res chain seq x y z
N MET A 1 -1.85 29.83 3.22
CA MET A 1 -1.73 28.49 3.81
C MET A 1 -0.68 27.70 3.05
N PRO A 2 0.24 26.97 3.71
CA PRO A 2 1.28 26.22 3.00
C PRO A 2 0.66 25.20 2.04
N ARG A 3 1.17 25.12 0.82
CA ARG A 3 0.71 24.13 -0.16
C ARG A 3 1.01 22.73 0.37
N PHE A 4 0.09 21.79 0.15
CA PHE A 4 0.20 20.39 0.59
C PHE A 4 0.18 20.16 2.10
N SER A 5 -0.07 21.16 2.94
CA SER A 5 -0.34 20.91 4.36
C SER A 5 -1.68 20.18 4.56
N ASP A 6 -1.89 19.61 5.74
CA ASP A 6 -3.15 18.95 6.08
C ASP A 6 -4.33 19.94 6.01
N SER A 7 -4.10 21.19 6.43
CA SER A 7 -5.07 22.28 6.25
C SER A 7 -5.34 22.60 4.78
N TRP A 8 -4.34 22.46 3.90
CA TRP A 8 -4.51 22.60 2.44
C TRP A 8 -5.38 21.51 1.83
N VAL A 9 -5.28 20.27 2.33
CA VAL A 9 -6.20 19.21 1.91
C VAL A 9 -7.63 19.57 2.29
N VAL A 10 -7.85 20.05 3.52
CA VAL A 10 -9.18 20.47 3.99
C VAL A 10 -9.77 21.54 3.08
N ASP A 11 -9.03 22.63 2.83
CA ASP A 11 -9.52 23.73 2.00
C ASP A 11 -9.75 23.30 0.55
N LYS A 12 -8.86 22.48 -0.03
CA LYS A 12 -9.03 21.99 -1.40
C LYS A 12 -10.29 21.12 -1.53
N VAL A 13 -10.53 20.23 -0.56
CA VAL A 13 -11.72 19.38 -0.52
C VAL A 13 -12.98 20.23 -0.32
N MET A 14 -12.97 21.18 0.61
CA MET A 14 -14.10 22.08 0.86
C MET A 14 -14.39 23.00 -0.31
N TYR A 15 -13.36 23.54 -0.96
CA TYR A 15 -13.52 24.35 -2.17
C TYR A 15 -14.19 23.54 -3.28
N THR A 16 -13.69 22.32 -3.53
CA THR A 16 -14.27 21.42 -4.54
C THR A 16 -15.72 21.03 -4.19
N TYR A 17 -16.01 20.84 -2.90
CA TYR A 17 -17.35 20.57 -2.40
C TYR A 17 -18.32 21.72 -2.64
N ILE A 18 -17.94 22.93 -2.25
CA ILE A 18 -18.77 24.13 -2.42
C ILE A 18 -18.94 24.44 -3.92
N SER A 19 -17.86 24.35 -4.71
CA SER A 19 -17.93 24.62 -6.15
C SER A 19 -18.83 23.64 -6.90
N ASN A 20 -18.91 22.39 -6.43
CA ASN A 20 -19.78 21.36 -7.01
C ASN A 20 -21.20 21.35 -6.43
N ASN A 21 -21.45 22.04 -5.31
CA ASN A 21 -22.80 22.19 -4.77
C ASN A 21 -23.70 23.09 -5.65
N GLY A 22 -23.13 23.81 -6.61
CA GLY A 22 -23.85 24.57 -7.64
C GLY A 22 -23.93 23.90 -9.01
N SER A 23 -23.37 22.69 -9.18
CA SER A 23 -23.38 21.93 -10.45
C SER A 23 -24.35 20.75 -10.37
N ALA A 24 -24.75 20.20 -11.53
CA ALA A 24 -25.73 19.11 -11.63
C ALA A 24 -25.31 17.79 -10.96
N SER A 25 -24.09 17.71 -10.39
CA SER A 25 -23.54 16.52 -9.72
C SER A 25 -23.04 16.85 -8.32
N CYS A 26 -23.94 16.81 -7.33
CA CYS A 26 -23.59 16.91 -5.92
C CYS A 26 -22.53 15.84 -5.54
N LEU A 27 -21.45 16.23 -4.84
CA LEU A 27 -20.42 15.29 -4.36
C LEU A 27 -20.94 14.29 -3.31
N CYS A 28 -22.05 14.60 -2.64
CA CYS A 28 -22.71 13.66 -1.74
C CYS A 28 -23.50 12.59 -2.50
N CYS A 29 -24.09 12.95 -3.65
CA CYS A 29 -25.06 12.12 -4.36
C CYS A 29 -24.53 11.50 -5.66
N GLY A 30 -23.41 11.99 -6.20
CA GLY A 30 -22.79 11.54 -7.44
C GLY A 30 -23.81 11.43 -8.57
N ALA A 31 -24.21 12.53 -9.19
CA ALA A 31 -25.23 12.47 -10.24
C ALA A 31 -24.75 11.64 -11.45
N ASN A 32 -25.23 10.40 -11.50
CA ASN A 32 -25.67 9.75 -12.73
C ASN A 32 -27.20 9.67 -12.60
N GLY A 33 -27.93 10.28 -13.56
CA GLY A 33 -29.40 10.37 -13.55
C GLY A 33 -30.10 9.03 -13.31
N THR A 34 -31.28 9.03 -12.70
CA THR A 34 -32.49 9.39 -13.43
C THR A 34 -33.39 10.39 -12.74
N SER A 35 -33.88 11.30 -13.57
CA SER A 35 -34.89 12.32 -13.32
C SER A 35 -36.21 11.74 -12.79
N GLY A 36 -36.75 12.40 -11.76
CA GLY A 36 -38.19 12.69 -11.66
C GLY A 36 -39.11 11.55 -11.22
N THR A 37 -39.14 11.28 -9.91
CA THR A 37 -40.38 10.84 -9.25
C THR A 37 -40.44 11.40 -7.84
N ILE A 38 -41.47 12.22 -7.63
CA ILE A 38 -41.97 12.62 -6.32
C ILE A 38 -42.48 11.34 -5.64
N GLY A 39 -41.70 10.79 -4.72
CA GLY A 39 -42.05 9.57 -3.99
C GLY A 39 -40.82 8.72 -3.69
N GLY A 40 -40.56 8.49 -2.41
CA GLY A 40 -39.42 7.77 -1.82
C GLY A 40 -38.65 6.84 -2.77
N GLY A 41 -37.42 7.23 -3.10
CA GLY A 41 -36.51 6.47 -3.94
C GLY A 41 -35.12 6.39 -3.29
N ILE A 42 -34.73 5.17 -2.96
CA ILE A 42 -33.48 4.74 -2.34
C ILE A 42 -32.30 5.18 -3.22
N GLY A 43 -31.65 6.29 -2.85
CA GLY A 43 -30.47 6.80 -3.54
C GLY A 43 -29.23 5.94 -3.26
N HIS A 44 -28.96 4.99 -4.16
CA HIS A 44 -27.70 4.28 -4.40
C HIS A 44 -26.62 4.33 -3.28
N GLN A 45 -26.87 3.57 -2.22
CA GLN A 45 -25.83 3.00 -1.36
C GLN A 45 -25.57 1.57 -1.87
N PRO A 46 -24.32 1.13 -2.11
CA PRO A 46 -24.02 -0.28 -1.87
C PRO A 46 -24.07 -0.45 -0.35
N PHE A 47 -25.26 -0.83 0.11
CA PHE A 47 -25.53 -1.37 1.44
C PHE A 47 -24.34 -2.23 1.89
N LEU A 48 -23.57 -1.74 2.84
CA LEU A 48 -22.94 -2.64 3.80
C LEU A 48 -23.67 -2.57 5.14
N PHE A 49 -24.26 -1.43 5.52
CA PHE A 49 -24.92 -1.27 6.82
C PHE A 49 -26.15 -0.35 6.68
N SER A 50 -27.36 -0.93 6.78
CA SER A 50 -28.65 -0.26 6.51
C SER A 50 -29.62 -0.39 7.68
N ASP A 51 -29.11 -0.19 8.88
CA ASP A 51 -29.92 -0.10 10.11
C ASP A 51 -30.33 1.35 10.45
N GLY A 52 -29.96 2.32 9.61
CA GLY A 52 -30.34 3.73 9.81
C GLY A 52 -29.51 4.45 10.87
N SER A 53 -28.46 3.82 11.42
CA SER A 53 -27.58 4.42 12.45
C SER A 53 -26.43 5.27 11.86
N GLY A 54 -26.44 5.50 10.54
CA GLY A 54 -25.50 6.42 9.88
C GLY A 54 -24.04 5.96 9.98
N PHE A 55 -23.12 6.92 10.12
CA PHE A 55 -21.69 6.67 10.25
C PHE A 55 -21.34 5.74 11.44
N GLU A 56 -22.00 5.91 12.58
CA GLU A 56 -21.73 5.10 13.78
C GLU A 56 -22.09 3.62 13.56
N GLY A 57 -23.16 3.34 12.82
CA GLY A 57 -23.49 1.98 12.37
C GLY A 57 -22.42 1.32 11.52
N VAL A 58 -21.84 2.10 10.61
CA VAL A 58 -20.76 1.63 9.73
C VAL A 58 -19.51 1.31 10.55
N VAL A 59 -19.13 2.15 11.52
CA VAL A 59 -18.00 1.89 12.43
C VAL A 59 -18.26 0.64 13.26
N ASN A 60 -19.43 0.53 13.89
CA ASN A 60 -19.77 -0.59 14.77
C ASN A 60 -19.87 -1.94 14.04
N ALA A 61 -20.27 -1.92 12.77
CA ALA A 61 -20.42 -3.12 11.98
C ALA A 61 -19.13 -3.56 11.27
N MET A 62 -18.04 -2.82 11.45
CA MET A 62 -16.73 -3.21 10.96
C MET A 62 -16.00 -4.12 11.94
N SER A 63 -15.86 -5.39 11.54
CA SER A 63 -15.07 -6.42 12.24
C SER A 63 -13.56 -6.13 12.31
N ASP A 64 -13.11 -5.00 11.76
CA ASP A 64 -11.70 -4.62 11.68
C ASP A 64 -11.24 -3.76 12.86
N LEU A 65 -12.19 -3.22 13.63
CA LEU A 65 -11.94 -2.55 14.90
C LEU A 65 -12.17 -3.62 15.96
N GLU A 66 -11.10 -4.35 16.27
CA GLU A 66 -11.16 -5.55 17.12
C GLU A 66 -11.34 -5.15 18.60
N THR A 67 -11.06 -3.89 18.93
CA THR A 67 -11.21 -3.31 20.26
C THR A 67 -12.18 -2.14 20.28
N GLN A 68 -12.90 -1.98 21.39
CA GLN A 68 -13.77 -0.81 21.60
C GLN A 68 -12.99 0.51 21.52
N ASP A 69 -11.73 0.51 21.96
CA ASP A 69 -10.85 1.68 21.86
C ASP A 69 -10.60 2.12 20.41
N GLU A 70 -10.50 1.18 19.46
CA GLU A 70 -10.34 1.50 18.04
C GLU A 70 -11.61 2.11 17.43
N VAL A 71 -12.78 1.61 17.84
CA VAL A 71 -14.09 2.17 17.51
C VAL A 71 -14.20 3.61 18.01
N ASP A 72 -13.92 3.82 19.30
CA ASP A 72 -14.00 5.13 19.94
C ASP A 72 -13.02 6.13 19.30
N ASN A 73 -11.82 5.67 18.94
CA ASN A 73 -10.82 6.48 18.24
C ASN A 73 -11.27 6.90 16.84
N GLU A 74 -11.93 6.02 16.06
CA GLU A 74 -12.47 6.39 14.74
C GLU A 74 -13.64 7.37 14.87
N ILE A 75 -14.53 7.18 15.84
CA ILE A 75 -15.64 8.10 16.12
C ILE A 75 -15.10 9.47 16.57
N GLN A 76 -14.12 9.50 17.48
CA GLN A 76 -13.50 10.74 17.93
C GLN A 76 -12.78 11.46 16.78
N ALA A 77 -12.08 10.72 15.91
CA ALA A 77 -11.41 11.30 14.75
C ALA A 77 -12.40 11.88 13.74
N ALA A 78 -13.55 11.22 13.52
CA ALA A 78 -14.62 11.75 12.69
C ALA A 78 -15.23 13.02 13.32
N ASN A 79 -15.51 13.01 14.63
CA ASN A 79 -16.06 14.16 15.34
C ASN A 79 -15.10 15.37 15.36
N ALA A 80 -13.80 15.12 15.29
CA ALA A 80 -12.77 16.17 15.15
C ALA A 80 -12.57 16.64 13.70
N SER A 81 -13.28 16.06 12.73
CA SER A 81 -13.19 16.43 11.32
C SER A 81 -13.60 17.88 11.09
N PRO A 82 -12.91 18.62 10.19
CA PRO A 82 -13.24 20.00 9.87
C PRO A 82 -14.41 20.11 8.86
N TRP A 83 -14.94 18.99 8.37
CA TRP A 83 -15.98 18.96 7.35
C TRP A 83 -17.40 18.96 7.96
N PRO A 84 -18.40 19.50 7.24
CA PRO A 84 -19.80 19.41 7.67
C PRO A 84 -20.25 17.95 7.77
N PRO A 85 -21.25 17.63 8.62
CA PRO A 85 -21.64 16.26 8.93
C PRO A 85 -21.90 15.38 7.70
N GLU A 86 -22.60 15.89 6.69
CA GLU A 86 -22.96 15.13 5.49
C GLU A 86 -21.72 14.72 4.69
N LEU A 87 -20.76 15.63 4.55
CA LEU A 87 -19.50 15.39 3.85
C LEU A 87 -18.59 14.48 4.67
N ARG A 88 -18.50 14.72 5.97
CA ARG A 88 -17.71 13.93 6.93
C ARG A 88 -18.14 12.47 6.90
N ASP A 89 -19.43 12.20 7.08
CA ASP A 89 -19.96 10.85 7.19
C ASP A 89 -19.72 10.09 5.88
N ARG A 90 -19.91 10.76 4.73
CA ARG A 90 -19.60 10.16 3.43
C ARG A 90 -18.12 9.80 3.28
N ILE A 91 -17.23 10.73 3.62
CA ILE A 91 -15.79 10.51 3.53
C ILE A 91 -15.37 9.36 4.44
N TRP A 92 -15.85 9.32 5.68
CA TRP A 92 -15.46 8.29 6.63
C TRP A 92 -16.00 6.90 6.25
N CYS A 93 -17.24 6.81 5.77
CA CYS A 93 -17.79 5.57 5.24
C CYS A 93 -16.96 5.03 4.06
N ASP A 94 -16.63 5.88 3.09
CA ASP A 94 -15.81 5.49 1.93
C ASP A 94 -14.37 5.13 2.36
N ARG A 95 -13.78 5.86 3.32
CA ARG A 95 -12.46 5.56 3.89
C ARG A 95 -12.41 4.17 4.50
N LEU A 96 -13.40 3.85 5.31
CA LEU A 96 -13.46 2.58 5.99
C LEU A 96 -13.77 1.44 5.00
N ALA A 97 -14.66 1.66 4.04
CA ALA A 97 -14.93 0.70 2.96
C ALA A 97 -13.68 0.40 2.12
N LEU A 98 -12.84 1.41 1.85
CA LEU A 98 -11.56 1.22 1.16
C LEU A 98 -10.63 0.31 1.97
N ARG A 99 -10.45 0.58 3.28
CA ARG A 99 -9.62 -0.23 4.16
C ARG A 99 -10.09 -1.69 4.20
N PHE A 100 -11.39 -1.91 4.36
CA PHE A 100 -11.98 -3.25 4.37
C PHE A 100 -11.73 -4.01 3.07
N LYS A 101 -11.95 -3.37 1.91
CA LYS A 101 -11.67 -3.97 0.59
C LYS A 101 -10.19 -4.29 0.43
N MET A 102 -9.31 -3.36 0.80
CA MET A 102 -7.87 -3.59 0.75
C MET A 102 -7.44 -4.73 1.67
N LYS A 103 -8.07 -4.88 2.85
CA LYS A 103 -7.80 -5.97 3.81
C LYS A 103 -8.16 -7.35 3.24
N ARG A 104 -9.27 -7.44 2.48
CA ARG A 104 -9.69 -8.69 1.83
C ARG A 104 -8.71 -9.16 0.75
N GLU A 105 -8.13 -8.23 0.01
CA GLU A 105 -7.15 -8.52 -1.04
C GLU A 105 -5.82 -9.06 -0.49
N ARG A 106 -5.53 -8.92 0.82
CA ARG A 106 -4.31 -9.49 1.43
C ARG A 106 -4.17 -11.00 1.19
N LYS A 107 -5.29 -11.73 1.17
CA LYS A 107 -5.29 -13.18 0.92
C LYS A 107 -4.79 -13.52 -0.48
N VAL A 108 -5.00 -12.63 -1.45
CA VAL A 108 -4.51 -12.80 -2.83
C VAL A 108 -2.98 -12.72 -2.85
N TYR A 109 -2.40 -11.70 -2.24
CA TYR A 109 -0.94 -11.56 -2.13
C TYR A 109 -0.31 -12.72 -1.34
N ARG A 110 -0.97 -13.15 -0.26
CA ARG A 110 -0.50 -14.30 0.52
C ARG A 110 -0.50 -15.59 -0.33
N ALA A 111 -1.60 -15.88 -1.02
CA ALA A 111 -1.70 -17.05 -1.89
C ALA A 111 -0.65 -17.02 -3.02
N PHE A 112 -0.35 -15.84 -3.57
CA PHE A 112 0.73 -15.66 -4.54
C PHE A 112 2.09 -16.09 -3.97
N PHE A 113 2.47 -15.60 -2.79
CA PHE A 113 3.75 -15.97 -2.16
C PHE A 113 3.83 -17.46 -1.83
N GLU A 114 2.73 -18.05 -1.35
CA GLU A 114 2.64 -19.49 -1.09
C GLU A 114 2.85 -20.30 -2.37
N ARG A 115 2.27 -19.85 -3.49
CA ARG A 115 2.47 -20.45 -4.82
C ARG A 115 3.92 -20.34 -5.30
N VAL A 116 4.55 -19.17 -5.14
CA VAL A 116 5.97 -18.96 -5.52
C VAL A 116 6.90 -19.93 -4.77
N LEU A 117 6.62 -20.19 -3.49
CA LEU A 117 7.37 -21.19 -2.72
C LEU A 117 7.13 -22.60 -3.27
N ALA A 118 5.87 -22.96 -3.52
CA ALA A 118 5.49 -24.27 -4.03
C ALA A 118 6.16 -24.57 -5.40
N ASP A 119 6.17 -23.59 -6.32
CA ASP A 119 6.80 -23.72 -7.65
C ASP A 119 8.30 -24.01 -7.53
N LYS A 120 9.00 -23.38 -6.57
CA LYS A 120 10.41 -23.67 -6.33
C LYS A 120 10.63 -25.12 -5.91
N TYR A 121 9.82 -25.65 -4.99
CA TYR A 121 9.96 -27.03 -4.52
C TYR A 121 9.60 -28.06 -5.61
N ALA A 122 8.57 -27.79 -6.41
CA ALA A 122 8.18 -28.67 -7.52
C ALA A 122 9.31 -28.83 -8.55
N ASN A 123 10.01 -27.73 -8.88
CA ASN A 123 11.14 -27.77 -9.80
C ASN A 123 12.36 -28.54 -9.24
N HIS A 124 12.57 -28.55 -7.92
CA HIS A 124 13.63 -29.34 -7.31
C HIS A 124 13.35 -30.85 -7.32
N HIS A 125 12.09 -31.28 -7.21
CA HIS A 125 11.73 -32.70 -7.25
C HIS A 125 11.85 -33.31 -8.66
N HIS A 126 11.62 -32.54 -9.73
CA HIS A 126 11.82 -33.03 -11.09
C HIS A 126 13.28 -33.34 -11.43
N HIS A 127 14.25 -32.61 -10.86
CA HIS A 127 15.67 -32.88 -11.10
C HIS A 127 16.20 -34.13 -10.39
N HIS A 128 15.56 -34.59 -9.32
CA HIS A 128 16.02 -35.77 -8.57
C HIS A 128 15.47 -37.10 -9.11
N LEU A 129 14.40 -37.07 -9.89
CA LEU A 129 13.83 -38.26 -10.56
C LEU A 129 14.54 -38.61 -11.88
N SER A 130 15.45 -37.76 -12.37
CA SER A 130 16.32 -38.05 -13.52
C SER A 130 17.55 -38.88 -13.15
N ASN A 131 17.79 -39.18 -11.87
CA ASN A 131 18.93 -39.97 -11.42
C ASN A 131 18.48 -41.09 -10.47
N GLY A 132 18.18 -42.26 -11.06
CA GLY A 132 18.38 -43.56 -10.44
C GLY A 132 17.44 -43.98 -9.29
N ASN A 133 16.67 -45.02 -9.59
CA ASN A 133 15.99 -45.95 -8.69
C ASN A 133 14.63 -45.50 -8.12
N ALA A 134 13.61 -45.81 -8.91
CA ALA A 134 12.25 -46.01 -8.46
C ALA A 134 12.22 -47.07 -7.33
N VAL A 135 11.86 -46.62 -6.13
CA VAL A 135 11.26 -47.47 -5.11
C VAL A 135 10.00 -46.76 -4.66
N ASP A 136 8.89 -47.47 -4.84
CA ASP A 136 7.53 -47.01 -4.67
C ASP A 136 7.28 -46.43 -3.28
N ASN A 137 6.76 -45.19 -3.24
CA ASN A 137 5.91 -44.74 -2.15
C ASN A 137 5.01 -43.59 -2.64
N GLU A 138 4.06 -43.95 -3.50
CA GLU A 138 2.82 -43.20 -3.64
C GLU A 138 2.05 -43.29 -2.31
N LYS A 139 2.13 -42.24 -1.49
CA LYS A 139 1.08 -41.92 -0.52
C LYS A 139 1.16 -40.46 -0.09
N ASN A 140 0.16 -39.71 -0.55
CA ASN A 140 -0.44 -38.55 0.11
C ASN A 140 0.41 -37.27 0.21
N ALA A 141 0.51 -36.55 -0.92
CA ALA A 141 0.73 -35.11 -0.93
C ALA A 141 -0.61 -34.38 -1.17
N SER A 142 -1.62 -34.63 -0.33
CA SER A 142 -2.71 -33.68 -0.13
C SER A 142 -2.27 -32.70 0.95
N LEU A 143 -1.66 -31.60 0.53
CA LEU A 143 -1.31 -30.47 1.38
C LEU A 143 -2.61 -29.86 1.95
N SER A 144 -3.05 -30.39 3.08
CA SER A 144 -4.11 -29.80 3.88
C SER A 144 -3.64 -28.42 4.37
N SER A 145 -4.46 -27.39 4.15
CA SER A 145 -4.21 -25.99 4.46
C SER A 145 -4.07 -25.67 5.97
N SER A 146 -4.03 -26.68 6.82
CA SER A 146 -4.08 -26.57 8.28
C SER A 146 -2.76 -26.87 8.99
N SER A 147 -1.70 -27.30 8.28
CA SER A 147 -0.40 -27.61 8.91
C SER A 147 0.82 -26.94 8.26
N LEU A 148 0.62 -25.87 7.48
CA LEU A 148 1.74 -25.01 7.11
C LEU A 148 2.08 -24.15 8.34
N GLY A 149 3.13 -24.54 9.05
CA GLY A 149 3.78 -23.66 10.02
C GLY A 149 4.01 -22.27 9.41
N GLU A 150 4.06 -21.25 10.26
CA GLU A 150 4.13 -19.85 9.85
C GLU A 150 5.09 -19.64 8.67
N ILE A 151 4.53 -19.47 7.48
CA ILE A 151 5.30 -19.41 6.24
C ILE A 151 6.10 -18.11 6.31
N ASN A 152 7.42 -18.22 6.42
CA ASN A 152 8.27 -17.05 6.36
C ASN A 152 8.27 -16.49 4.93
N LEU A 153 7.40 -15.50 4.70
CA LEU A 153 7.23 -14.84 3.41
C LEU A 153 8.55 -14.22 2.89
N GLN A 154 9.52 -13.92 3.76
CA GLN A 154 10.83 -13.39 3.32
C GLN A 154 11.61 -14.40 2.46
N ASN A 155 11.34 -15.70 2.61
CA ASN A 155 11.98 -16.73 1.79
C ASN A 155 11.59 -16.63 0.30
N THR A 156 10.53 -15.88 -0.03
CA THR A 156 10.13 -15.61 -1.42
C THR A 156 10.95 -14.52 -2.10
N VAL A 157 11.55 -13.60 -1.33
CA VAL A 157 12.27 -12.45 -1.88
C VAL A 157 13.43 -12.89 -2.79
N PRO A 158 14.31 -13.84 -2.39
CA PRO A 158 15.37 -14.31 -3.28
C PRO A 158 14.84 -14.99 -4.56
N ILE A 159 13.69 -15.65 -4.47
CA ILE A 159 13.06 -16.36 -5.59
C ILE A 159 12.55 -15.35 -6.62
N LEU A 160 11.76 -14.38 -6.16
CA LEU A 160 11.24 -13.30 -6.99
C LEU A 160 12.34 -12.41 -7.55
N HIS A 161 13.41 -12.17 -6.77
CA HIS A 161 14.58 -11.45 -7.26
C HIS A 161 15.27 -12.19 -8.40
N LYS A 162 15.47 -13.51 -8.25
CA LYS A 162 16.03 -14.34 -9.31
C LYS A 162 15.11 -14.34 -10.53
N PHE A 163 13.80 -14.48 -10.35
CA PHE A 163 12.83 -14.38 -11.44
C PHE A 163 12.98 -13.06 -12.20
N CYS A 164 12.98 -11.93 -11.48
CA CYS A 164 13.10 -10.60 -12.09
C CYS A 164 14.42 -10.41 -12.84
N THR A 165 15.54 -10.91 -12.31
CA THR A 165 16.88 -10.66 -12.88
C THR A 165 17.32 -11.68 -13.92
N THR A 166 16.71 -12.87 -13.94
CA THR A 166 17.12 -13.96 -14.85
C THR A 166 16.06 -14.31 -15.90
N GLU A 167 14.77 -14.10 -15.61
CA GLU A 167 13.67 -14.49 -16.51
C GLU A 167 13.03 -13.30 -17.21
N LEU A 168 13.19 -12.09 -16.69
CA LEU A 168 12.68 -10.88 -17.30
C LEU A 168 13.80 -10.06 -17.92
N SER A 169 13.53 -9.49 -19.10
CA SER A 169 14.40 -8.48 -19.66
C SER A 169 14.29 -7.17 -18.87
N PRO A 170 15.34 -6.33 -18.85
CA PRO A 170 15.25 -5.01 -18.22
C PRO A 170 14.11 -4.14 -18.76
N VAL A 171 13.75 -4.31 -20.04
CA VAL A 171 12.61 -3.61 -20.67
C VAL A 171 11.29 -4.09 -20.09
N GLN A 172 11.12 -5.41 -19.89
CA GLN A 172 9.93 -5.95 -19.23
C GLN A 172 9.81 -5.47 -17.78
N LEU A 173 10.92 -5.44 -17.04
CA LEU A 173 10.94 -4.85 -15.70
C LEU A 173 10.53 -3.38 -15.72
N HIS A 174 11.09 -2.60 -16.64
CA HIS A 174 10.69 -1.20 -16.81
C HIS A 174 9.19 -1.07 -17.10
N GLN A 175 8.62 -1.94 -17.95
CA GLN A 175 7.19 -1.97 -18.26
C GLN A 175 6.32 -2.30 -17.04
N ILE A 176 6.74 -3.22 -16.17
CA ILE A 176 6.03 -3.55 -14.93
C ILE A 176 6.00 -2.33 -13.99
N PHE A 177 7.14 -1.66 -13.85
CA PHE A 177 7.33 -0.52 -12.95
C PHE A 177 7.15 0.84 -13.64
N GLN A 178 6.33 0.87 -14.70
CA GLN A 178 6.01 2.10 -15.41
C GLN A 178 5.42 3.14 -14.46
N PRO A 179 5.64 4.45 -14.75
CA PRO A 179 5.09 5.51 -13.94
C PRO A 179 3.57 5.38 -13.81
N LEU A 180 3.09 5.29 -12.57
CA LEU A 180 1.66 5.36 -12.27
C LEU A 180 1.24 6.82 -12.36
N SER A 181 0.40 7.16 -13.34
CA SER A 181 -0.11 8.52 -13.45
C SER A 181 -1.15 8.80 -12.36
N PRO A 182 -1.32 10.06 -11.95
CA PRO A 182 -2.38 10.43 -11.00
C PRO A 182 -3.79 10.04 -11.46
N SER A 183 -4.04 10.14 -12.76
CA SER A 183 -5.31 9.72 -13.36
C SER A 183 -5.56 8.23 -13.15
N ASP A 184 -4.55 7.39 -13.34
CA ASP A 184 -4.70 5.93 -13.21
C ASP A 184 -4.97 5.53 -11.76
N LEU A 185 -4.32 6.19 -10.80
CA LEU A 185 -4.56 5.94 -9.38
C LEU A 185 -6.01 6.31 -9.00
N VAL A 186 -6.48 7.48 -9.43
CA VAL A 186 -7.85 7.93 -9.20
C VAL A 186 -8.86 7.01 -9.90
N GLU A 187 -8.57 6.57 -11.12
CA GLU A 187 -9.40 5.63 -11.85
C GLU A 187 -9.49 4.30 -11.11
N MET A 188 -8.37 3.72 -10.68
CA MET A 188 -8.34 2.50 -9.87
C MET A 188 -9.16 2.66 -8.59
N ILE A 189 -9.03 3.77 -7.87
CA ILE A 189 -9.82 4.06 -6.66
C ILE A 189 -11.33 4.05 -6.97
N LYS A 190 -11.74 4.63 -8.10
CA LYS A 190 -13.14 4.69 -8.52
C LYS A 190 -13.67 3.36 -9.05
N THR A 191 -12.93 2.66 -9.90
CA THR A 191 -13.40 1.46 -10.61
C THR A 191 -13.25 0.21 -9.75
N LYS A 192 -12.05 -0.05 -9.23
CA LYS A 192 -11.73 -1.24 -8.41
C LYS A 192 -12.38 -1.13 -7.03
N TYR A 193 -12.22 0.01 -6.38
CA TYR A 193 -12.67 0.18 -4.99
C TYR A 193 -14.04 0.85 -4.85
N LYS A 194 -14.67 1.32 -5.95
CA LYS A 194 -16.01 1.93 -5.95
C LYS A 194 -16.16 3.05 -4.91
N ILE A 195 -15.12 3.86 -4.77
CA ILE A 195 -15.07 4.95 -3.80
C ILE A 195 -15.87 6.15 -4.31
N GLY A 196 -16.68 6.73 -3.42
CA GLY A 196 -17.49 7.90 -3.75
C GLY A 196 -16.66 9.14 -4.10
N PRO A 197 -17.26 10.09 -4.83
CA PRO A 197 -16.53 11.23 -5.36
C PRO A 197 -15.98 12.16 -4.26
N ALA A 198 -16.66 12.28 -3.12
CA ALA A 198 -16.17 13.06 -1.98
C ALA A 198 -14.82 12.56 -1.45
N PHE A 199 -14.70 11.25 -1.17
CA PHE A 199 -13.43 10.70 -0.69
C PHE A 199 -12.38 10.59 -1.80
N ALA A 200 -12.80 10.43 -3.07
CA ALA A 200 -11.86 10.49 -4.19
C ALA A 200 -11.13 11.85 -4.28
N VAL A 201 -11.80 12.96 -3.98
CA VAL A 201 -11.16 14.30 -3.91
C VAL A 201 -10.16 14.38 -2.76
N VAL A 202 -10.49 13.80 -1.60
CA VAL A 202 -9.55 13.69 -0.46
C VAL A 202 -8.31 12.91 -0.90
N LEU A 203 -8.49 11.72 -1.46
CA LEU A 203 -7.39 10.85 -1.89
C LEU A 203 -6.52 11.51 -2.97
N SER A 204 -7.11 12.19 -3.96
CA SER A 204 -6.34 12.96 -4.96
C SER A 204 -5.58 14.14 -4.33
N SER A 205 -6.12 14.78 -3.30
CA SER A 205 -5.42 15.85 -2.58
C SER A 205 -4.29 15.30 -1.70
N VAL A 206 -4.48 14.12 -1.11
CA VAL A 206 -3.46 13.42 -0.33
C VAL A 206 -2.36 12.86 -1.24
N GLU A 207 -2.72 12.42 -2.44
CA GLU A 207 -1.79 12.03 -3.48
C GLU A 207 -0.84 13.18 -3.83
N ASP A 208 -1.36 14.41 -4.00
CA ASP A 208 -0.53 15.60 -4.16
C ASP A 208 0.45 15.79 -2.99
N GLN A 209 0.06 15.47 -1.75
CA GLN A 209 0.98 15.51 -0.60
C GLN A 209 2.11 14.48 -0.76
N VAL A 210 1.78 13.25 -1.16
CA VAL A 210 2.75 12.15 -1.35
C VAL A 210 3.70 12.47 -2.51
N ALA A 211 3.18 12.99 -3.61
CA ALA A 211 3.97 13.46 -4.76
C ALA A 211 4.99 14.56 -4.38
N ASN A 212 4.66 15.36 -3.37
CA ASN A 212 5.46 16.51 -2.95
C ASN A 212 6.07 16.32 -1.55
N PHE A 213 6.34 15.08 -1.14
CA PHE A 213 6.85 14.76 0.19
C PHE A 213 8.15 15.50 0.55
N LYS A 214 9.03 15.68 -0.43
CA LYS A 214 10.29 16.44 -0.30
C LYS A 214 10.07 17.91 0.09
N ILE A 215 8.92 18.48 -0.27
CA ILE A 215 8.54 19.86 0.03
C ILE A 215 7.80 19.94 1.37
N THR A 216 6.93 18.98 1.66
CA THR A 216 6.11 18.99 2.87
C THR A 216 6.90 18.65 4.13
N GLY A 217 7.97 17.87 4.00
CA GLY A 217 8.77 17.43 5.15
C GLY A 217 7.97 16.55 6.12
N TYR A 218 6.84 15.98 5.68
CA TYR A 218 6.17 14.94 6.45
C TYR A 218 7.17 13.84 6.75
N ARG A 219 7.16 13.31 7.98
CA ARG A 219 7.97 12.13 8.28
C ARG A 219 7.35 10.93 7.62
N THR A 220 8.19 10.02 7.16
CA THR A 220 7.82 8.63 6.90
C THR A 220 7.07 8.15 8.12
N ASP A 221 5.81 7.80 7.92
CA ASP A 221 4.89 7.47 9.01
C ASP A 221 5.21 6.10 9.62
N ALA A 222 6.28 5.45 9.16
CA ALA A 222 6.94 4.34 9.81
C ALA A 222 7.12 4.69 11.28
N ALA A 223 6.77 3.75 12.17
CA ALA A 223 6.94 3.93 13.59
C ALA A 223 8.41 4.27 13.86
N ALA A 224 8.69 5.54 14.16
CA ALA A 224 9.94 5.89 14.82
C ALA A 224 9.87 5.21 16.18
N HIS A 225 10.36 3.97 16.27
CA HIS A 225 10.89 3.52 17.53
C HIS A 225 11.94 4.57 17.87
N SER A 226 11.66 5.35 18.91
CA SER A 226 12.67 6.13 19.56
C SER A 226 13.80 5.15 19.84
N ASN A 227 14.90 5.26 19.09
CA ASN A 227 16.18 4.77 19.55
C ASN A 227 16.45 5.58 20.83
N SER A 228 15.88 5.13 21.96
CA SER A 228 16.44 5.42 23.26
C SER A 228 17.77 4.71 23.22
N SER A 229 18.78 5.44 22.75
CA SER A 229 20.17 5.14 22.94
C SER A 229 20.43 5.06 24.44
N SER A 230 20.11 3.91 25.03
CA SER A 230 20.71 3.44 26.27
C SER A 230 22.06 2.83 25.86
N PRO A 231 23.19 3.49 26.19
CA PRO A 231 24.49 2.92 25.91
C PRO A 231 24.71 1.77 26.90
N GLY A 232 24.80 0.55 26.40
CA GLY A 232 25.36 -0.56 27.17
C GLY A 232 24.48 -1.80 27.25
N ARG A 233 24.50 -2.61 26.20
CA ARG A 233 24.64 -4.07 26.34
C ARG A 233 25.18 -4.63 25.03
N PHE A 234 26.42 -5.10 25.09
CA PHE A 234 27.00 -5.97 24.07
C PHE A 234 26.15 -7.24 24.00
N SER A 235 25.33 -7.37 22.95
CA SER A 235 24.69 -8.63 22.59
C SER A 235 25.39 -9.14 21.35
N THR A 236 26.23 -10.15 21.53
CA THR A 236 26.92 -10.88 20.46
C THR A 236 25.99 -11.94 19.91
N SER A 237 25.12 -11.56 19.00
CA SER A 237 24.41 -12.49 18.11
C SER A 237 24.00 -11.72 16.86
N GLU A 238 24.57 -12.09 15.72
CA GLU A 238 24.30 -11.54 14.39
C GLU A 238 22.92 -11.95 13.86
N GLU A 239 21.88 -11.87 14.69
CA GLU A 239 20.51 -11.91 14.23
C GLU A 239 20.15 -10.49 13.79
N GLU A 240 20.25 -10.25 12.48
CA GLU A 240 19.66 -9.10 11.81
C GLU A 240 18.14 -9.13 12.02
N ASP A 241 17.69 -8.63 13.16
CA ASP A 241 16.29 -8.32 13.40
C ASP A 241 15.87 -7.31 12.35
N CYS A 242 15.19 -7.82 11.33
CA CYS A 242 14.72 -7.08 10.19
C CYS A 242 13.73 -6.01 10.67
N ASN A 243 14.23 -4.80 10.90
CA ASN A 243 13.43 -3.65 11.27
C ASN A 243 12.51 -3.29 10.09
N ILE A 244 11.33 -3.92 10.04
CA ILE A 244 10.29 -3.79 9.01
C ILE A 244 9.97 -2.31 8.75
N ASN A 245 10.08 -1.46 9.78
CA ASN A 245 9.80 -0.03 9.69
C ASN A 245 10.81 0.75 8.83
N ASN A 246 12.06 0.28 8.69
CA ASN A 246 13.06 0.99 7.89
C ASN A 246 12.80 0.84 6.38
N TYR A 247 12.20 -0.27 5.93
CA TYR A 247 11.95 -0.50 4.50
C TYR A 247 10.83 0.37 3.94
N GLU A 248 9.80 0.68 4.72
CA GLU A 248 8.77 1.63 4.30
C GLU A 248 9.38 3.02 4.08
N GLU A 249 10.25 3.46 5.00
CA GLU A 249 10.95 4.74 4.87
C GLU A 249 11.90 4.78 3.68
N GLU A 250 12.68 3.72 3.46
CA GLU A 250 13.54 3.63 2.29
C GLU A 250 12.75 3.58 1.00
N PHE A 251 11.65 2.83 0.96
CA PHE A 251 10.75 2.76 -0.20
C PHE A 251 10.21 4.13 -0.57
N GLU A 252 9.76 4.90 0.43
CA GLU A 252 9.28 6.27 0.22
C GLU A 252 10.36 7.22 -0.31
N LYS A 253 11.61 7.06 0.11
CA LYS A 253 12.73 7.87 -0.41
C LYS A 253 13.04 7.55 -1.88
N GLN A 254 12.77 6.32 -2.32
CA GLN A 254 13.00 5.88 -3.70
C GLN A 254 11.82 6.18 -4.63
N ILE A 255 10.61 6.39 -4.10
CA ILE A 255 9.48 6.88 -4.89
C ILE A 255 9.82 8.28 -5.38
N SER A 256 9.77 8.45 -6.69
CA SER A 256 9.98 9.72 -7.34
C SER A 256 8.72 10.14 -8.09
N PHE A 257 8.51 11.46 -8.16
CA PHE A 257 7.36 12.05 -8.81
C PHE A 257 7.84 13.11 -9.81
N THR A 258 7.70 12.83 -11.10
CA THR A 258 8.00 13.78 -12.19
C THR A 258 6.82 13.90 -13.14
N LYS A 259 6.33 12.79 -13.67
CA LYS A 259 5.11 12.67 -14.50
C LYS A 259 4.12 11.62 -13.98
N GLY A 260 4.29 11.23 -12.72
CA GLY A 260 3.64 10.09 -12.08
C GLY A 260 4.59 9.48 -11.04
N PHE A 261 4.08 8.54 -10.25
CA PHE A 261 4.91 7.79 -9.31
C PHE A 261 5.72 6.76 -10.07
N TYR A 262 7.04 6.77 -9.91
CA TYR A 262 7.91 5.76 -10.52
C TYR A 262 9.00 5.33 -9.55
N LEU A 263 9.40 4.08 -9.73
CA LEU A 263 10.48 3.44 -9.00
C LEU A 263 11.60 3.13 -10.00
N ASN A 264 12.81 3.64 -9.73
CA ASN A 264 13.96 3.48 -10.63
C ASN A 264 14.55 2.07 -10.55
N ILE A 265 13.77 1.05 -10.92
CA ILE A 265 14.24 -0.34 -10.98
C ILE A 265 15.00 -0.60 -12.27
N ALA A 266 14.55 -0.07 -13.40
CA ALA A 266 15.22 -0.22 -14.68
C ALA A 266 15.25 1.12 -15.42
N THR A 267 16.44 1.56 -15.79
CA THR A 267 16.68 2.84 -16.46
C THR A 267 17.46 2.63 -17.75
N ARG A 268 17.15 3.45 -18.76
CA ARG A 268 17.94 3.51 -19.99
C ARG A 268 19.25 4.24 -19.72
N VAL A 269 20.36 3.68 -20.17
CA VAL A 269 21.67 4.34 -20.13
C VAL A 269 21.75 5.29 -21.31
N ASP A 270 21.53 6.57 -21.05
CA ASP A 270 21.74 7.59 -22.08
C ASP A 270 23.25 7.80 -22.26
N HIS A 271 23.82 7.36 -23.38
CA HIS A 271 25.25 7.58 -23.74
C HIS A 271 25.55 9.04 -24.12
N GLN A 272 25.05 10.02 -23.36
CA GLN A 272 25.02 11.40 -23.83
C GLN A 272 26.33 12.19 -23.74
N HIS A 273 27.47 11.65 -23.27
CA HIS A 273 28.64 12.49 -22.96
C HIS A 273 30.01 12.13 -23.55
N HIS A 274 30.08 11.39 -24.66
CA HIS A 274 31.30 11.40 -25.48
C HIS A 274 31.13 12.27 -26.74
N HIS A 275 31.38 13.56 -26.57
CA HIS A 275 31.63 14.48 -27.67
C HIS A 275 32.84 14.02 -28.50
N HIS A 276 32.70 14.11 -29.84
CA HIS A 276 33.73 14.16 -30.89
C HIS A 276 34.06 12.93 -31.77
N GLN A 277 33.21 11.92 -31.87
CA GLN A 277 33.27 11.02 -33.04
C GLN A 277 31.91 10.92 -33.70
N GLN A 278 31.87 11.20 -35.02
CA GLN A 278 30.64 11.08 -35.82
C GLN A 278 30.15 9.63 -35.76
N PRO A 279 28.88 9.39 -35.38
CA PRO A 279 28.33 8.05 -35.32
C PRO A 279 28.23 7.46 -36.72
N SER A 280 28.69 6.21 -36.87
CA SER A 280 28.56 5.47 -38.12
C SER A 280 27.07 5.22 -38.44
N PRO A 281 26.62 5.25 -39.70
CA PRO A 281 25.20 5.11 -40.05
C PRO A 281 24.61 3.71 -39.83
N HIS A 282 25.39 2.73 -39.36
CA HIS A 282 24.99 1.32 -39.32
C HIS A 282 25.00 0.69 -37.92
N ASP A 283 25.35 1.44 -36.88
CA ASP A 283 25.20 0.94 -35.51
C ASP A 283 23.79 1.21 -35.01
N ASN A 284 22.92 0.19 -35.16
CA ASN A 284 21.73 0.06 -34.32
C ASN A 284 22.21 0.01 -32.87
N ALA A 285 22.34 1.18 -32.24
CA ALA A 285 22.67 1.31 -30.84
C ALA A 285 21.63 0.53 -30.04
N LEU A 286 21.96 -0.71 -29.68
CA LEU A 286 21.16 -1.55 -28.81
C LEU A 286 20.95 -0.74 -27.53
N GLU A 287 19.72 -0.32 -27.28
CA GLU A 287 19.37 0.43 -26.09
C GLU A 287 19.87 -0.34 -24.86
N GLN A 288 20.88 0.19 -24.19
CA GLN A 288 21.44 -0.45 -23.01
C GLN A 288 20.59 -0.06 -21.81
N TRP A 289 19.99 -1.06 -21.17
CA TRP A 289 19.19 -0.91 -19.95
C TRP A 289 19.96 -1.46 -18.75
N THR A 290 19.88 -0.77 -17.62
CA THR A 290 20.48 -1.20 -16.35
C THR A 290 19.41 -1.43 -15.29
N VAL A 291 19.51 -2.55 -14.56
CA VAL A 291 18.65 -2.86 -13.43
C VAL A 291 19.32 -2.42 -12.12
N HIS A 292 18.56 -1.75 -11.26
CA HIS A 292 18.99 -1.26 -9.94
C HIS A 292 18.58 -2.27 -8.86
N ASP A 293 19.38 -3.32 -8.68
CA ASP A 293 19.08 -4.46 -7.80
C ASP A 293 18.68 -4.08 -6.38
N LYS A 294 19.31 -3.04 -5.81
CA LYS A 294 18.98 -2.57 -4.46
C LYS A 294 17.54 -2.07 -4.36
N VAL A 295 17.07 -1.34 -5.38
CA VAL A 295 15.71 -0.80 -5.43
C VAL A 295 14.69 -1.93 -5.64
N LEU A 296 15.03 -2.89 -6.50
CA LEU A 296 14.22 -4.09 -6.73
C LEU A 296 14.06 -4.91 -5.45
N LEU A 297 15.15 -5.24 -4.76
CA LEU A 297 15.12 -6.00 -3.51
C LEU A 297 14.30 -5.28 -2.43
N MET A 298 14.47 -3.97 -2.30
CA MET A 298 13.69 -3.16 -1.38
C MET A 298 12.19 -3.23 -1.69
N PHE A 299 11.80 -3.13 -2.96
CA PHE A 299 10.40 -3.29 -3.36
C PHE A 299 9.88 -4.70 -3.07
N LEU A 300 10.62 -5.76 -3.41
CA LEU A 300 10.20 -7.14 -3.15
C LEU A 300 10.00 -7.41 -1.66
N ARG A 301 10.88 -6.87 -0.80
CA ARG A 301 10.70 -6.90 0.66
C ARG A 301 9.45 -6.14 1.07
N HIS A 302 9.22 -4.94 0.54
CA HIS A 302 8.00 -4.18 0.82
C HIS A 302 6.74 -4.94 0.36
N MET A 303 6.78 -5.62 -0.78
CA MET A 303 5.68 -6.42 -1.31
C MET A 303 5.26 -7.55 -0.34
N THR A 304 6.20 -8.16 0.40
CA THR A 304 5.86 -9.17 1.42
C THR A 304 4.95 -8.62 2.53
N SER A 305 5.06 -7.32 2.83
CA SER A 305 4.19 -6.66 3.81
C SER A 305 2.74 -6.59 3.35
N LEU A 306 2.46 -6.57 2.04
CA LEU A 306 1.10 -6.57 1.49
C LEU A 306 0.31 -7.84 1.86
N ALA A 307 1.03 -8.94 2.12
CA ALA A 307 0.47 -10.21 2.58
C ALA A 307 0.43 -10.35 4.12
N SER A 308 1.12 -9.46 4.85
CA SER A 308 1.20 -9.51 6.31
C SER A 308 0.05 -8.75 6.97
N GLN A 309 -0.23 -9.06 8.25
CA GLN A 309 -1.24 -8.35 9.02
C GLN A 309 -0.85 -6.88 9.29
N SER A 310 0.45 -6.59 9.31
CA SER A 310 1.03 -5.32 9.76
C SER A 310 0.88 -4.16 8.78
N ALA A 311 0.74 -4.40 7.47
CA ALA A 311 0.77 -3.32 6.48
C ALA A 311 -0.45 -2.38 6.49
N LEU A 312 -1.60 -2.83 7.01
CA LEU A 312 -2.84 -2.03 6.99
C LEU A 312 -3.25 -1.45 8.35
N LEU A 313 -2.80 -2.05 9.46
CA LEU A 313 -3.51 -1.91 10.75
C LEU A 313 -2.64 -1.56 11.95
N SER A 314 -1.31 -1.49 11.84
CA SER A 314 -0.51 -0.98 12.97
C SER A 314 -0.65 0.53 13.08
N ARG A 315 -1.80 1.00 13.58
CA ARG A 315 -1.84 2.19 14.43
C ARG A 315 -1.12 1.76 15.70
N THR A 316 0.17 2.06 15.79
CA THR A 316 0.85 1.96 17.08
C THR A 316 0.09 2.87 18.03
N VAL A 317 -0.63 2.26 18.98
CA VAL A 317 -1.08 2.93 20.19
C VAL A 317 0.16 3.66 20.70
N SER A 318 0.13 4.99 20.74
CA SER A 318 1.07 5.74 21.56
C SER A 318 0.63 5.46 23.00
N GLY A 319 0.93 4.24 23.45
CA GLY A 319 0.53 3.71 24.73
C GLY A 319 1.28 4.47 25.79
N ASN A 320 0.64 5.54 26.25
CA ASN A 320 0.92 6.13 27.55
C ASN A 320 0.39 5.16 28.62
N ASN A 321 0.90 3.92 28.63
CA ASN A 321 0.67 2.99 29.71
C ASN A 321 1.53 3.46 30.86
N GLY A 322 0.93 4.35 31.66
CA GLY A 322 1.46 4.78 32.94
C GLY A 322 1.74 3.56 33.80
N HIS A 323 3.00 3.21 33.91
CA HIS A 323 3.48 2.42 35.02
C HIS A 323 3.30 3.30 36.26
N LEU A 324 2.29 2.98 37.06
CA LEU A 324 2.17 3.44 38.44
C LEU A 324 3.36 2.87 39.20
N ASP A 325 4.48 3.59 39.18
CA ASP A 325 5.54 3.37 40.15
C ASP A 325 5.59 4.57 41.09
N ASN A 326 5.33 4.23 42.34
CA ASN A 326 5.02 5.13 43.43
C ASN A 326 6.33 5.78 43.89
N SER A 327 6.64 6.98 43.39
CA SER A 327 7.72 7.80 43.96
C SER A 327 7.30 9.27 43.99
N ASP A 328 7.10 9.74 45.21
CA ASP A 328 7.02 11.15 45.58
C ASP A 328 8.26 11.88 45.07
N GLU A 329 8.11 12.69 44.03
CA GLU A 329 8.96 13.88 43.86
C GLU A 329 8.26 14.93 42.97
N LYS A 330 8.01 16.08 43.59
CA LYS A 330 7.49 17.31 42.97
C LYS A 330 8.33 17.68 41.74
N LYS A 331 7.77 17.51 40.53
CA LYS A 331 8.18 18.29 39.35
C LYS A 331 6.98 18.74 38.54
N ASP A 332 7.08 19.99 38.12
CA ASP A 332 6.08 20.86 37.54
C ASP A 332 5.13 20.20 36.53
N VAL A 333 3.83 20.31 36.85
CA VAL A 333 2.71 20.05 35.96
C VAL A 333 2.74 21.12 34.86
N VAL A 334 3.53 20.88 33.80
CA VAL A 334 3.26 21.49 32.50
C VAL A 334 2.03 20.78 31.96
N ARG A 335 0.87 21.31 32.36
CA ARG A 335 -0.45 20.99 31.83
C ARG A 335 -0.35 21.14 30.30
N ASN A 336 -0.28 20.01 29.60
CA ASN A 336 -0.37 19.97 28.14
C ASN A 336 -1.64 20.70 27.73
N ASN A 337 -1.46 21.93 27.22
CA ASN A 337 -2.49 22.68 26.53
C ASN A 337 -3.00 21.76 25.42
N ARG A 338 -4.23 21.26 25.56
CA ARG A 338 -4.96 20.54 24.52
C ARG A 338 -5.18 21.53 23.37
N LYS A 339 -4.15 21.70 22.54
CA LYS A 339 -4.30 22.32 21.23
C LYS A 339 -5.37 21.49 20.52
N ASN A 340 -6.40 22.17 20.00
CA ASN A 340 -7.45 21.55 19.21
C ASN A 340 -6.83 20.52 18.25
N PRO A 341 -7.37 19.29 18.19
CA PRO A 341 -6.81 18.25 17.34
C PRO A 341 -6.75 18.78 15.91
N VAL A 342 -5.53 18.98 15.40
CA VAL A 342 -5.34 19.37 14.00
C VAL A 342 -5.68 18.14 13.16
N PRO A 343 -6.57 18.25 12.17
CA PRO A 343 -6.90 17.14 11.29
C PRO A 343 -5.63 16.58 10.66
N SER A 344 -5.44 15.26 10.75
CA SER A 344 -4.26 14.60 10.20
C SER A 344 -4.63 13.63 9.08
N PHE A 345 -4.00 13.78 7.92
CA PHE A 345 -4.17 12.88 6.76
C PHE A 345 -3.11 11.77 6.72
N ARG A 346 -2.42 11.53 7.85
CA ARG A 346 -1.39 10.48 7.99
C ARG A 346 -1.88 9.12 7.51
N SER A 347 -3.08 8.71 7.93
CA SER A 347 -3.63 7.42 7.53
C SER A 347 -3.95 7.35 6.04
N ASP A 348 -4.43 8.44 5.44
CA ASP A 348 -4.75 8.49 4.02
C ASP A 348 -3.48 8.47 3.16
N ARG A 349 -2.39 9.13 3.60
CA ARG A 349 -1.07 9.06 2.94
C ARG A 349 -0.55 7.62 2.91
N ARG A 350 -0.68 6.88 4.01
CA ARG A 350 -0.35 5.45 4.06
C ARG A 350 -1.19 4.64 3.06
N VAL A 351 -2.48 4.91 2.98
CA VAL A 351 -3.37 4.26 2.01
C VAL A 351 -2.93 4.52 0.57
N ILE A 352 -2.63 5.77 0.20
CA ILE A 352 -2.12 6.11 -1.14
C ILE A 352 -0.83 5.36 -1.46
N ARG A 353 0.14 5.35 -0.54
CA ARG A 353 1.41 4.60 -0.71
C ARG A 353 1.18 3.11 -0.93
N LEU A 354 0.25 2.51 -0.16
CA LEU A 354 -0.12 1.11 -0.33
C LEU A 354 -0.80 0.85 -1.68
N LEU A 355 -1.65 1.77 -2.16
CA LEU A 355 -2.28 1.64 -3.48
C LEU A 355 -1.23 1.68 -4.60
N ILE A 356 -0.22 2.56 -4.49
CA ILE A 356 0.91 2.62 -5.43
C ILE A 356 1.70 1.30 -5.40
N ALA A 357 2.05 0.80 -4.22
CA ALA A 357 2.79 -0.46 -4.09
C ALA A 357 2.00 -1.65 -4.65
N ARG A 358 0.69 -1.70 -4.41
CA ARG A 358 -0.21 -2.73 -4.95
C ARG A 358 -0.30 -2.70 -6.46
N TYR A 359 -0.36 -1.52 -7.05
CA TYR A 359 -0.39 -1.38 -8.51
C TYR A 359 0.80 -2.09 -9.18
N TRP A 360 2.02 -1.87 -8.68
CA TRP A 360 3.20 -2.56 -9.21
C TRP A 360 3.24 -4.05 -8.83
N ALA A 361 2.78 -4.39 -7.63
CA ALA A 361 2.71 -5.78 -7.18
C ALA A 361 1.77 -6.61 -8.07
N ASP A 362 0.59 -6.10 -8.40
CA ASP A 362 -0.40 -6.75 -9.25
C ASP A 362 0.19 -7.04 -10.65
N ARG A 363 0.90 -6.07 -11.24
CA ARG A 363 1.59 -6.24 -12.54
C ARG A 363 2.73 -7.26 -12.50
N LEU A 364 3.50 -7.28 -11.40
CA LEU A 364 4.55 -8.29 -11.23
C LEU A 364 3.97 -9.70 -11.10
N ILE A 365 2.86 -9.84 -10.38
CA ILE A 365 2.15 -11.13 -10.23
C ILE A 365 1.61 -11.61 -11.58
N GLU A 366 0.96 -10.72 -12.34
CA GLU A 366 0.47 -11.02 -13.68
C GLU A 366 1.62 -11.51 -14.58
N LYS A 367 2.75 -10.79 -14.57
CA LYS A 367 3.90 -11.18 -15.39
C LYS A 367 4.54 -12.49 -14.94
N TYR A 368 4.58 -12.76 -13.64
CA TYR A 368 5.03 -14.04 -13.11
C TYR A 368 4.14 -15.18 -13.61
N ASP A 369 2.82 -15.01 -13.53
CA ASP A 369 1.85 -16.02 -13.94
C ASP A 369 1.91 -16.30 -15.44
N GLU A 370 2.07 -15.27 -16.28
CA GLU A 370 2.32 -15.42 -17.72
C GLU A 370 3.53 -16.33 -17.99
N VAL A 371 4.69 -16.01 -17.41
CA VAL A 371 5.94 -16.75 -17.64
C VAL A 371 5.86 -18.19 -17.12
N GLN A 372 5.25 -18.41 -15.95
CA GLN A 372 5.09 -19.78 -15.44
C GLN A 372 4.12 -20.61 -16.28
N ASN A 373 3.08 -19.99 -16.85
CA ASN A 373 2.15 -20.68 -17.73
C ASN A 373 2.83 -21.05 -19.06
N GLU A 374 3.60 -20.15 -19.66
CA GLU A 374 4.39 -20.42 -20.88
C GLU A 374 5.33 -21.62 -20.69
N LYS A 375 6.04 -21.68 -19.55
CA LYS A 375 6.90 -22.82 -19.20
C LYS A 375 6.15 -24.14 -19.11
N LYS A 376 4.97 -24.13 -18.49
CA LYS A 376 4.13 -25.33 -18.39
C LYS A 376 3.73 -25.82 -19.78
N TYR A 377 3.30 -24.94 -20.67
CA TYR A 377 2.93 -25.33 -22.04
C TYR A 377 4.12 -25.81 -22.87
N SER A 378 5.31 -25.23 -22.70
CA SER A 378 6.52 -25.67 -23.42
C SER A 378 6.97 -27.09 -23.05
N ILE A 379 6.51 -27.67 -21.94
CA ILE A 379 6.84 -29.05 -21.55
C ILE A 379 5.95 -30.07 -22.28
N TYR A 380 4.78 -29.65 -22.77
CA TYR A 380 3.82 -30.53 -23.45
C TYR A 380 3.98 -30.59 -24.98
N TYR A 381 4.89 -29.80 -25.54
CA TYR A 381 5.28 -29.82 -26.96
C TYR A 381 6.73 -30.26 -27.08
#